data_AF-A0A376ZWI3-F1
#
_entry.id   AF-A0A376ZWI3-F1
#
_cell.length_a   1.000
_cell.length_b   1.000
_cell.length_c   1.000
_cell.angle_alpha   90.00
_cell.angle_beta   90.00
_cell.angle_gamma   90.00
#
_symmetry.space_group_name_H-M   'P 1'
#
loop_
_entity.id
_entity.type
_entity.pdbx_description
1 polymer ?
#
loop_
_entity_poly.entity_id
_entity_poly.type
_entity_poly.pdbx_seq_one_letter_code
_entity_poly.pdbx_strand_id
1 'polypeptide(L)' 'MQSWLRGLTHYLLLDEPRTQRTVLEPRTDNQRLFRHLEPAGYRTIKEFDFPHKRSRMVMADRHHFFTEVGL' A
#
# COMPACT_ATOMS: atom_id res chain seq x y z
N MET A 1 -15.21 2.61 -4.55
CA MET A 1 -14.84 3.93 -3.99
C MET A 1 -13.44 4.26 -4.49
N GLN A 2 -13.27 5.33 -5.28
CA GLN A 2 -11.95 5.73 -5.75
C GLN A 2 -11.14 6.33 -4.59
N SER A 3 -9.96 5.78 -4.34
CA SER A 3 -9.03 6.24 -3.31
C SER A 3 -7.86 6.93 -3.99
N TRP A 4 -7.43 8.10 -3.49
CA TRP A 4 -6.23 8.80 -3.96
C TRP A 4 -5.00 7.89 -3.98
N LEU A 5 -4.92 6.96 -3.02
CA LEU A 5 -3.83 6.00 -2.90
C LEU A 5 -3.81 4.97 -4.04
N ARG A 6 -4.97 4.61 -4.59
CA ARG A 6 -5.07 3.70 -5.74
C ARG A 6 -4.49 4.36 -6.99
N GLY A 7 -4.83 5.63 -7.23
CA GLY A 7 -4.25 6.42 -8.33
C GLY A 7 -2.74 6.57 -8.19
N LEU A 8 -2.25 6.89 -6.99
CA LEU A 8 -0.82 6.97 -6.71
C LEU A 8 -0.10 5.63 -6.94
N THR A 9 -0.70 4.52 -6.50
CA THR A 9 -0.11 3.18 -6.66
C THR A 9 -0.04 2.78 -8.13
N HIS A 10 -1.08 3.08 -8.90
CA HIS A 10 -1.07 2.87 -10.34
C HIS A 10 0.05 3.65 -11.02
N TYR A 11 0.21 4.93 -10.68
CA TYR A 11 1.31 5.75 -11.20
C TYR A 11 2.68 5.15 -10.88
N LEU A 12 2.95 4.80 -9.62
CA LEU A 12 4.23 4.22 -9.20
C LEU A 12 4.57 2.90 -9.91
N LEU A 13 3.55 2.08 -10.20
CA LEU A 13 3.74 0.83 -10.93
C LEU A 13 3.96 1.05 -12.44
N LEU A 14 3.46 2.13 -13.02
CA LEU A 14 3.68 2.43 -14.44
C LEU A 14 4.99 3.19 -14.71
N ASP A 15 5.40 4.05 -13.77
CA ASP A 15 6.58 4.91 -13.92
C ASP A 15 7.89 4.10 -14.11
N GLU A 16 8.03 2.99 -13.39
CA GLU A 16 9.16 2.06 -13.54
C GLU A 16 8.62 0.62 -13.75
N PRO A 17 8.73 0.05 -14.97
CA PRO A 17 8.20 -1.28 -15.30
C PRO A 17 8.76 -2.42 -14.45
N ARG A 18 9.98 -2.27 -13.92
CA ARG A 18 10.61 -3.28 -13.05
C ARG A 18 10.01 -3.29 -11.65
N THR A 19 9.28 -2.25 -11.24
CA THR A 19 8.62 -2.19 -9.93
C THR A 19 7.56 -3.28 -9.82
N GLN A 20 7.83 -4.28 -8.97
CA GLN A 20 6.91 -5.37 -8.69
C GLN A 20 6.07 -5.13 -7.45
N ARG A 21 6.52 -4.27 -6.53
CA ARG A 21 5.89 -4.08 -5.22
C ARG A 21 6.05 -2.64 -4.76
N THR A 22 4.99 -2.11 -4.16
CA THR A 22 5.03 -0.85 -3.42
C THR A 22 4.87 -1.16 -1.94
N VAL A 23 5.72 -0.57 -1.11
CA VAL A 23 5.75 -0.81 0.33
C VAL A 23 5.54 0.50 1.07
N LEU A 24 4.70 0.48 2.10
CA LEU A 24 4.46 1.62 2.99
C LEU A 24 4.70 1.18 4.44
N GLU A 25 5.10 2.13 5.27
CA GLU A 25 5.42 1.91 6.68
C GLU A 25 4.62 2.87 7.61
N PRO A 26 3.27 2.83 7.55
CA PRO A 26 2.44 3.65 8.41
C PRO A 26 2.55 3.28 9.88
N ARG A 27 2.33 4.28 10.75
CA ARG A 27 2.07 4.05 12.17
C ARG A 27 0.80 3.23 12.34
N THR A 28 0.79 2.32 13.33
CA THR A 28 -0.40 1.48 13.61
C THR A 28 -1.63 2.26 14.05
N ASP A 29 -1.44 3.47 14.58
CA ASP A 29 -2.53 4.36 15.02
C ASP A 29 -3.14 5.21 13.89
N ASN A 30 -2.61 5.15 12.65
CA ASN A 30 -3.12 5.94 11.52
C ASN A 30 -4.34 5.30 10.85
N GLN A 31 -5.46 5.22 11.59
CA GLN A 31 -6.72 4.61 11.11
C GLN A 31 -7.25 5.25 9.83
N ARG A 32 -7.00 6.55 9.61
CA ARG A 32 -7.44 7.25 8.39
C ARG A 32 -6.77 6.67 7.16
N LEU A 33 -5.45 6.44 7.21
CA LEU A 33 -4.72 5.82 6.11
C LEU A 33 -5.15 4.36 5.89
N PHE A 34 -5.40 3.59 6.96
CA PHE A 34 -5.82 2.19 6.83
C PHE A 34 -7.10 1.99 6.01
N ARG A 35 -8.03 2.94 6.06
CA ARG A 35 -9.25 2.92 5.23
C ARG A 35 -8.98 2.99 3.72
N HIS A 36 -7.81 3.47 3.31
CA HIS A 36 -7.43 3.63 1.91
C HIS A 36 -6.53 2.53 1.38
N LEU A 37 -5.90 1.75 2.27
CA LEU A 37 -4.89 0.75 1.91
C LEU A 37 -5.50 -0.46 1.21
N GLU A 38 -6.52 -1.06 1.80
CA GLU A 38 -7.19 -2.24 1.25
C GLU A 38 -7.81 -1.97 -0.14
N PRO A 39 -8.57 -0.86 -0.36
CA PRO A 39 -9.07 -0.52 -1.70
C PRO A 39 -7.97 -0.22 -2.74
N ALA A 40 -6.74 0.08 -2.30
CA ALA A 40 -5.59 0.29 -3.17
C ALA A 40 -4.73 -0.98 -3.35
N GLY A 41 -5.17 -2.13 -2.82
CA GLY A 41 -4.50 -3.42 -2.97
C GLY A 41 -3.37 -3.69 -1.96
N TYR A 42 -3.25 -2.87 -0.91
CA TYR A 42 -2.24 -3.09 0.12
C TYR A 42 -2.74 -4.06 1.17
N ARG A 43 -1.88 -5.03 1.50
CA ARG A 43 -2.06 -5.98 2.61
C ARG A 43 -0.99 -5.80 3.66
N THR A 44 -1.33 -6.13 4.90
CA THR A 44 -0.37 -6.13 6.01
C THR A 44 0.60 -7.29 5.87
N ILE A 45 1.89 -7.01 5.91
CA ILE A 45 2.95 -8.02 5.85
C ILE A 45 3.48 -8.32 7.25
N LYS A 46 3.77 -7.27 8.03
CA LYS A 46 4.34 -7.39 9.37
C LYS A 46 4.15 -6.13 10.18
N GLU A 47 4.10 -6.28 11.50
CA GLU A 47 4.20 -5.18 12.45
C GLU A 47 5.57 -5.16 13.12
N PHE A 48 6.05 -3.97 13.42
CA PHE A 48 7.35 -3.74 14.05
C PHE A 48 7.25 -2.61 15.07
N ASP A 49 7.95 -2.78 16.18
CA ASP A 49 8.13 -1.73 17.18
C ASP A 49 9.48 -1.04 16.92
N PHE A 50 9.43 0.22 16.49
CA PHE A 50 10.58 1.11 16.47
C PHE A 50 10.65 1.88 17.79
N PRO A 51 11.83 2.38 18.19
CA PRO A 51 12.00 3.11 19.46
C PRO A 51 11.03 4.29 19.67
N HIS A 52 10.50 4.87 18.60
CA HIS A 52 9.65 6.07 18.61
C HIS A 52 8.23 5.84 18.04
N LYS A 53 7.92 4.64 17.52
CA LYS A 53 6.60 4.32 16.96
C LYS A 53 6.41 2.82 16.79
N ARG A 54 5.16 2.36 16.87
CA ARG A 54 4.75 1.06 16.33
C ARG A 54 4.25 1.25 14.91
N SER A 55 4.77 0.42 14.01
CA SER A 55 4.53 0.54 12.58
C SER A 55 4.02 -0.76 12.00
N ARG A 56 3.26 -0.62 10.92
CA ARG A 56 2.74 -1.74 10.15
C ARG A 56 3.28 -1.64 8.73
N MET A 57 4.09 -2.60 8.33
CA MET A 57 4.52 -2.71 6.95
C MET A 57 3.38 -3.29 6.12
N VAL A 58 2.98 -2.53 5.10
CA VAL A 58 1.94 -2.92 4.16
C VAL A 58 2.50 -2.90 2.74
N MET A 59 1.99 -3.78 1.88
CA MET A 59 2.55 -4.00 0.56
C MET A 59 1.44 -4.25 -0.46
N ALA A 60 1.57 -3.62 -1.62
CA ALA A 60 0.82 -3.95 -2.83
C ALA A 60 1.76 -4.64 -3.82
N ASP A 61 1.28 -5.71 -4.46
CA ASP A 61 1.99 -6.43 -5.51
C ASP A 61 1.44 -6.04 -6.89
N ARG A 62 2.33 -5.88 -7.86
CA ARG A 62 2.01 -5.47 -9.23
C ARG A 62 0.98 -6.39 -9.86
N HIS A 63 1.21 -7.70 -9.80
CA HIS A 63 0.34 -8.67 -10.47
C HIS A 63 -1.06 -8.55 -9.89
N HIS A 64 -1.19 -8.66 -8.56
CA HIS A 64 -2.46 -8.52 -7.86
C HIS A 64 -3.14 -7.18 -8.13
N PHE A 65 -2.39 -6.08 -8.15
CA PHE A 65 -2.95 -4.75 -8.44
C PHE A 65 -3.57 -4.69 -9.83
N PHE A 66 -2.90 -5.21 -10.86
CA PHE A 66 -3.43 -5.16 -12.23
C PHE A 66 -4.47 -6.26 -12.53
N THR A 67 -4.51 -7.36 -11.79
CA THR A 67 -5.50 -8.42 -11.99
C THR A 67 -6.78 -8.25 -11.19
N GLU A 68 -6.67 -7.79 -9.93
CA GLU A 68 -7.80 -7.80 -8.98
C GLU A 68 -8.23 -6.40 -8.54
N VAL A 69 -7.32 -5.43 -8.52
CA VAL A 69 -7.65 -4.07 -8.06
C VAL A 69 -8.09 -3.19 -9.24
N GLY A 70 -7.32 -3.16 -10.33
CA GLY A 70 -7.56 -2.29 -11.50
C GLY A 70 -7.52 -0.80 -11.15
N LEU A 71 -7.87 0.07 -12.11
CA LEU A 71 -8.21 1.49 -11.86
C LEU A 71 -9.71 1.75 -11.96
#